data_AF-A0A176S273-F1
#
_entry.id   AF-A0A176S273-F1
#
_cell.length_a   1.000
_cell.length_b   1.000
_cell.length_c   1.000
_cell.angle_alpha   90.00
_cell.angle_beta   90.00
_cell.angle_gamma   90.00
#
_symmetry.space_group_name_H-M   'P 1'
#
loop_
_entity.id
_entity.type
_entity.pdbx_description
1 polymer ?
#
loop_
_entity_poly.entity_id
_entity_poly.type
_entity_poly.pdbx_seq_one_letter_code
_entity_poly.pdbx_strand_id
1 'polypeptide(L)'
;MITELNYGDEKMNSLKETLSQYWLTIQGTLFPWLKEELGDLTVKQELLITVLEILRIEEHLPAYFGIPGRPPADRVAIARAFVAKAVYDMPTTRILLGSNASDIVLHRIGGWEKKSDIPSESTFSRAFAEFAKSQLPQKVHEALIKKTYERQIVGHISKDATEIESREKPVKKSVSHLPNRSISKNGCWLINVPYERFESLKKAQQIDWVQKTPI
;
A
#
# COMPACT_ATOMS: atom_id res chain seq x y z
N MET A 1 4.74 26.48 19.04
CA MET A 1 4.84 25.02 19.31
C MET A 1 4.06 24.32 18.23
N ILE A 2 4.73 23.91 17.15
CA ILE A 2 4.15 23.15 16.05
C ILE A 2 4.82 21.78 16.12
N THR A 3 4.14 20.80 16.70
CA THR A 3 4.50 19.38 16.64
C THR A 3 3.66 18.75 15.56
N GLU A 4 4.07 18.92 14.31
CA GLU A 4 3.47 18.22 13.18
C GLU A 4 4.61 17.49 12.43
N LEU A 5 4.41 16.18 12.22
CA LEU A 5 5.04 15.33 11.19
C LEU A 5 6.45 14.73 11.44
N ASN A 6 6.65 13.98 12.52
CA ASN A 6 7.80 13.03 12.62
C ASN A 6 7.41 11.53 12.62
N TYR A 7 6.12 11.20 12.51
CA TYR A 7 5.67 9.80 12.62
C TYR A 7 5.94 8.96 11.35
N GLY A 8 6.12 9.59 10.19
CA GLY A 8 6.38 8.92 8.92
C GLY A 8 7.84 8.49 8.73
N ASP A 9 8.79 9.35 9.12
CA ASP A 9 10.23 9.10 8.93
C ASP A 9 10.80 8.09 9.93
N GLU A 10 10.29 8.06 11.16
CA GLU A 10 10.69 7.04 12.15
C GLU A 10 10.31 5.63 11.71
N LYS A 11 9.10 5.44 11.14
CA LYS A 11 8.69 4.15 10.57
C LYS A 11 9.50 3.77 9.33
N MET A 12 9.86 4.75 8.50
CA MET A 12 10.68 4.51 7.30
C MET A 12 12.13 4.13 7.66
N ASN A 13 12.70 4.73 8.71
CA ASN A 13 14.04 4.39 9.21
C ASN A 13 14.08 3.04 9.92
N SER A 14 13.06 2.72 10.73
CA SER A 14 12.91 1.38 11.31
C SER A 14 12.75 0.31 10.22
N LEU A 15 12.02 0.60 9.13
CA LEU A 15 11.94 -0.30 7.98
C LEU A 15 13.29 -0.49 7.28
N LYS A 16 14.10 0.58 7.13
CA LYS A 16 15.46 0.48 6.56
C LYS A 16 16.43 -0.33 7.44
N GLU A 17 16.35 -0.18 8.76
CA GLU A 17 17.15 -0.96 9.72
C GLU A 17 16.75 -2.44 9.74
N THR A 18 15.46 -2.74 9.54
CA THR A 18 14.97 -4.13 9.51
C THR A 18 15.17 -4.79 8.14
N LEU A 19 15.02 -4.01 7.05
CA LEU A 19 15.51 -4.36 5.71
C LEU A 19 16.97 -4.79 5.75
N SER A 20 17.80 -4.12 6.55
CA SER A 20 19.20 -4.51 6.76
C SER A 20 19.30 -5.91 7.36
N GLN A 21 18.48 -6.33 8.32
CA GLN A 21 18.55 -7.67 8.89
C GLN A 21 18.09 -8.78 7.92
N TYR A 22 17.00 -8.55 7.19
CA TYR A 22 16.51 -9.49 6.19
C TYR A 22 17.50 -9.62 5.03
N TRP A 23 18.02 -8.49 4.56
CA TRP A 23 19.06 -8.41 3.55
C TRP A 23 20.38 -9.01 4.04
N LEU A 24 20.79 -8.79 5.30
CA LEU A 24 21.97 -9.42 5.91
C LEU A 24 21.80 -10.93 6.08
N THR A 25 20.57 -11.44 6.22
CA THR A 25 20.31 -12.88 6.24
C THR A 25 20.42 -13.48 4.84
N ILE A 26 19.93 -12.76 3.82
CA ILE A 26 20.10 -13.11 2.40
C ILE A 26 21.57 -12.97 1.95
N GLN A 27 22.30 -11.97 2.47
CA GLN A 27 23.71 -11.70 2.16
C GLN A 27 24.69 -12.49 3.04
N GLY A 28 24.25 -12.97 4.20
CA GLY A 28 25.08 -13.69 5.18
C GLY A 28 25.45 -15.10 4.75
N THR A 29 24.72 -15.65 3.78
CA THR A 29 25.07 -16.88 3.07
C THR A 29 25.79 -16.55 1.77
N LEU A 30 27.12 -16.49 1.86
CA LEU A 30 28.05 -16.92 0.81
C LEU A 30 28.10 -16.08 -0.49
N PHE A 31 29.18 -15.28 -0.60
CA PHE A 31 29.92 -14.90 -1.82
C PHE A 31 29.86 -13.42 -2.29
N PRO A 32 31.02 -12.75 -2.37
CA PRO A 32 31.18 -11.46 -3.06
C PRO A 32 30.80 -11.47 -4.55
N TRP A 33 30.90 -12.62 -5.23
CA TRP A 33 30.47 -12.80 -6.64
C TRP A 33 28.96 -12.58 -6.85
N LEU A 34 28.16 -12.64 -5.78
CA LEU A 34 26.71 -12.39 -5.83
C LEU A 34 26.36 -10.95 -6.19
N LYS A 35 27.23 -9.99 -5.84
CA LYS A 35 27.06 -8.58 -6.21
C LYS A 35 27.23 -8.35 -7.71
N GLU A 36 27.94 -9.21 -8.41
CA GLU A 36 28.17 -9.08 -9.86
C GLU A 36 27.02 -9.67 -10.69
N GLU A 37 26.29 -10.67 -10.16
CA GLU A 37 25.18 -11.34 -10.86
C GLU A 37 23.78 -10.83 -10.48
N LEU A 38 23.59 -10.33 -9.26
CA LEU A 38 22.38 -9.57 -8.93
C LEU A 38 22.55 -8.15 -9.48
N GLY A 39 22.17 -7.96 -10.74
CA GLY A 39 21.92 -6.63 -11.28
C GLY A 39 20.86 -5.87 -10.47
N ASP A 40 20.51 -4.67 -10.93
CA ASP A 40 19.55 -3.81 -10.23
C ASP A 40 18.22 -4.54 -9.97
N LEU A 41 17.72 -4.42 -8.73
CA LEU A 41 16.44 -4.98 -8.33
C LEU A 41 15.31 -4.34 -9.14
N THR A 42 14.45 -5.17 -9.69
CA THR A 42 13.24 -4.67 -10.36
C THR A 42 12.23 -4.16 -9.32
N VAL A 43 11.40 -3.19 -9.70
CA VAL A 43 10.36 -2.61 -8.83
C VAL A 43 9.45 -3.69 -8.20
N LYS A 44 9.16 -4.78 -8.93
CA LYS A 44 8.37 -5.90 -8.39
C LYS A 44 9.12 -6.74 -7.36
N GLN A 45 10.44 -6.92 -7.51
CA GLN A 45 11.26 -7.62 -6.54
C GLN A 45 11.41 -6.79 -5.26
N GLU A 46 11.59 -5.47 -5.38
CA GLU A 46 11.60 -4.55 -4.22
C GLU A 46 10.26 -4.56 -3.47
N LEU A 47 9.15 -4.54 -4.20
CA LEU A 47 7.81 -4.68 -3.62
C LEU A 47 7.68 -6.01 -2.87
N LEU A 48 8.13 -7.12 -3.46
CA LEU A 48 8.09 -8.42 -2.81
C LEU A 48 8.89 -8.43 -1.50
N ILE A 49 10.11 -7.90 -1.51
CA ILE A 49 10.95 -7.79 -0.31
C ILE A 49 10.23 -6.97 0.76
N THR A 50 9.68 -5.82 0.38
CA THR A 50 8.92 -4.94 1.28
C THR A 50 7.72 -5.66 1.91
N VAL A 51 6.98 -6.43 1.11
CA VAL A 51 5.83 -7.21 1.59
C VAL A 51 6.27 -8.31 2.55
N LEU A 52 7.32 -9.06 2.24
CA LEU A 52 7.85 -10.11 3.11
C LEU A 52 8.30 -9.55 4.46
N GLU A 53 8.92 -8.37 4.45
CA GLU A 53 9.36 -7.66 5.65
C GLU A 53 8.19 -7.19 6.52
N ILE A 54 7.10 -6.69 5.91
CA ILE A 54 5.91 -6.28 6.67
C ILE A 54 5.20 -7.50 7.27
N LEU A 55 5.08 -8.58 6.50
CA LEU A 55 4.31 -9.77 6.88
C LEU A 55 5.05 -10.68 7.87
N ARG A 56 6.39 -10.73 7.82
CA ARG A 56 7.26 -11.62 8.62
C ARG A 56 6.66 -13.02 8.77
N ILE A 57 6.31 -13.63 7.63
CA ILE A 57 5.54 -14.89 7.55
C ILE A 57 6.14 -16.07 8.33
N GLU A 58 7.45 -15.99 8.57
CA GLU A 58 8.31 -16.93 9.25
C GLU A 58 7.93 -17.09 10.73
N GLU A 59 7.48 -16.01 11.36
CA GLU A 59 7.07 -16.01 12.78
C GLU A 59 5.79 -16.81 13.02
N HIS A 60 5.02 -17.04 11.95
CA HIS A 60 3.75 -17.76 12.01
C HIS A 60 3.86 -19.23 11.58
N LEU A 61 5.07 -19.69 11.25
CA LEU A 61 5.34 -21.06 10.83
C LEU A 61 5.95 -21.88 11.98
N PRO A 62 5.56 -23.16 12.12
CA PRO A 62 6.18 -24.04 13.09
C PRO A 62 7.62 -24.34 12.68
N ALA A 63 8.52 -24.30 13.65
CA ALA A 63 9.90 -24.73 13.46
C ALA A 63 9.98 -26.26 13.49
N TYR A 64 10.53 -26.86 12.42
CA TYR A 64 10.69 -28.31 12.31
C TYR A 64 12.09 -28.72 12.79
N PHE A 65 12.24 -28.92 14.10
CA PHE A 65 13.48 -29.43 14.70
C PHE A 65 13.25 -30.78 15.39
N GLY A 66 14.20 -31.71 15.26
CA GLY A 66 14.25 -32.94 16.07
C GLY A 66 13.25 -34.04 15.72
N ILE A 67 12.60 -33.98 14.54
CA ILE A 67 11.70 -35.06 14.09
C ILE A 67 12.54 -36.19 13.48
N PRO A 68 12.34 -37.46 13.90
CA PRO A 68 13.03 -38.59 13.30
C PRO A 68 12.60 -38.78 11.83
N GLY A 69 13.57 -39.01 10.94
CA GLY A 69 13.35 -39.24 9.52
C GLY A 69 13.95 -38.15 8.62
N ARG A 70 13.55 -38.13 7.34
CA ARG A 70 13.99 -37.10 6.38
C ARG A 70 13.30 -35.77 6.72
N PRO A 71 14.05 -34.68 6.98
CA PRO A 71 13.46 -33.37 7.22
C PRO A 71 12.57 -32.95 6.05
N PRO A 72 11.39 -32.34 6.32
CA PRO A 72 10.57 -31.79 5.27
C PRO A 72 11.32 -30.65 4.55
N ALA A 73 10.99 -30.43 3.29
CA ALA A 73 11.47 -29.26 2.56
C ALA A 73 11.08 -27.96 3.30
N ASP A 74 11.97 -26.96 3.26
CA ASP A 74 11.82 -25.74 4.03
C ASP A 74 10.47 -25.06 3.78
N ARG A 75 9.63 -25.04 4.82
CA ARG A 75 8.30 -24.44 4.78
C ARG A 75 8.36 -22.92 4.78
N VAL A 76 9.41 -22.33 5.36
CA VAL A 76 9.61 -20.88 5.33
C VAL A 76 9.84 -20.44 3.89
N ALA A 77 10.75 -21.10 3.18
CA ALA A 77 11.01 -20.78 1.78
C ALA A 77 9.78 -20.96 0.88
N ILE A 78 9.02 -22.05 1.07
CA ILE A 78 7.77 -22.28 0.33
C ILE A 78 6.73 -21.20 0.63
N ALA A 79 6.61 -20.75 1.88
CA ALA A 79 5.69 -19.68 2.25
C ALA A 79 6.09 -18.33 1.65
N ARG A 80 7.39 -17.99 1.62
CA ARG A 80 7.89 -16.79 0.94
C ARG A 80 7.58 -16.82 -0.56
N ALA A 81 7.76 -17.96 -1.22
CA ALA A 81 7.37 -18.12 -2.62
C ALA A 81 5.85 -18.01 -2.84
N PHE A 82 5.03 -18.37 -1.84
CA PHE A 82 3.59 -18.14 -1.92
C PHE A 82 3.24 -16.65 -1.87
N VAL A 83 3.94 -15.86 -1.05
CA VAL A 83 3.81 -14.39 -1.09
C VAL A 83 4.24 -13.86 -2.46
N ALA A 84 5.33 -14.37 -3.03
CA ALA A 84 5.74 -14.03 -4.39
C ALA A 84 4.65 -14.34 -5.43
N LYS A 85 3.99 -15.51 -5.31
CA LYS A 85 2.85 -15.86 -6.17
C LYS A 85 1.76 -14.78 -6.14
N ALA A 86 1.44 -14.26 -4.96
CA ALA A 86 0.41 -13.23 -4.78
C ALA A 86 0.85 -11.86 -5.32
N VAL A 87 2.09 -11.44 -5.06
CA VAL A 87 2.63 -10.15 -5.53
C VAL A 87 2.74 -10.10 -7.06
N TYR A 88 3.08 -11.22 -7.68
CA TYR A 88 3.22 -11.33 -9.13
C TYR A 88 1.92 -11.71 -9.85
N ASP A 89 0.81 -11.90 -9.12
CA ASP A 89 -0.49 -12.32 -9.64
C ASP A 89 -0.40 -13.60 -10.51
N MET A 90 0.38 -14.58 -10.05
CA MET A 90 0.57 -15.82 -10.79
C MET A 90 -0.59 -16.79 -10.53
N PRO A 91 -1.31 -17.28 -11.57
CA PRO A 91 -2.50 -18.09 -11.34
C PRO A 91 -2.17 -19.51 -10.83
N THR A 92 -1.09 -20.12 -11.33
CA THR A 92 -0.76 -21.53 -11.08
C THR A 92 0.58 -21.72 -10.37
N THR A 93 0.71 -22.86 -9.65
CA THR A 93 1.97 -23.28 -8.99
C THR A 93 3.07 -23.62 -9.99
N ARG A 94 2.71 -24.11 -11.18
CA ARG A 94 3.67 -24.40 -12.25
C ARG A 94 4.36 -23.14 -12.75
N ILE A 95 3.61 -22.04 -12.91
CA ILE A 95 4.18 -20.74 -13.30
C ILE A 95 5.12 -20.25 -12.20
N LEU A 96 4.69 -20.32 -10.93
CA LEU A 96 5.55 -19.96 -9.79
C LEU A 96 6.88 -20.71 -9.80
N LEU A 97 6.85 -22.03 -9.98
CA LEU A 97 8.04 -22.86 -10.06
C LEU A 97 8.92 -22.50 -11.26
N GLY A 98 8.31 -22.28 -12.43
CA GLY A 98 9.03 -21.87 -13.64
C GLY A 98 9.73 -20.51 -13.48
N SER A 99 9.08 -19.55 -12.83
CA SER A 99 9.65 -18.24 -12.54
C SER A 99 10.79 -18.33 -11.53
N ASN A 100 10.61 -19.06 -10.41
CA ASN A 100 11.68 -19.28 -9.44
C ASN A 100 12.87 -20.02 -10.07
N ALA A 101 12.61 -20.98 -10.98
CA ALA A 101 13.65 -21.72 -11.66
C ALA A 101 14.42 -20.93 -12.74
N SER A 102 13.90 -19.77 -13.15
CA SER A 102 14.46 -18.93 -14.22
C SER A 102 15.12 -17.66 -13.66
N ASP A 103 14.51 -17.03 -12.66
CA ASP A 103 15.00 -15.81 -12.02
C ASP A 103 15.79 -16.15 -10.75
N ILE A 104 17.09 -15.82 -10.77
CA ILE A 104 18.02 -16.05 -9.65
C ILE A 104 17.63 -15.21 -8.44
N VAL A 105 17.22 -13.97 -8.66
CA VAL A 105 16.83 -13.04 -7.60
C VAL A 105 15.59 -13.56 -6.90
N LEU A 106 14.59 -14.03 -7.67
CA LEU A 106 13.31 -14.48 -7.14
C LEU A 106 13.44 -15.72 -6.25
N HIS A 107 14.18 -16.76 -6.66
CA HIS A 107 14.35 -17.94 -5.81
C HIS A 107 15.22 -17.66 -4.58
N ARG A 108 16.15 -16.70 -4.70
CA ARG A 108 16.98 -16.28 -3.56
C ARG A 108 16.20 -15.48 -2.53
N ILE A 109 15.30 -14.59 -2.97
CA ILE A 109 14.31 -13.96 -2.07
C ILE A 109 13.44 -15.03 -1.41
N GLY A 110 13.10 -16.08 -2.15
CA GLY A 110 12.44 -17.28 -1.61
C GLY A 110 13.25 -18.00 -0.53
N GLY A 111 14.58 -17.91 -0.53
CA GLY A 111 15.46 -18.61 0.42
C GLY A 111 16.16 -19.84 -0.17
N TRP A 112 16.13 -20.04 -1.49
CA TRP A 112 16.89 -21.08 -2.17
C TRP A 112 18.20 -20.51 -2.73
N GLU A 113 19.31 -21.22 -2.54
CA GLU A 113 20.60 -20.80 -3.11
C GLU A 113 20.75 -21.26 -4.56
N LYS A 114 20.29 -22.50 -4.84
CA LYS A 114 20.39 -23.15 -6.14
C LYS A 114 19.02 -23.53 -6.67
N LYS A 115 18.91 -23.61 -7.99
CA LYS A 115 17.73 -24.16 -8.68
C LYS A 115 17.38 -25.59 -8.26
N SER A 116 18.37 -26.40 -7.88
CA SER A 116 18.18 -27.77 -7.38
C SER A 116 17.44 -27.84 -6.05
N ASP A 117 17.46 -26.76 -5.28
CA ASP A 117 16.90 -26.73 -3.93
C ASP A 117 15.38 -26.46 -3.97
N ILE A 118 14.87 -25.99 -5.11
CA ILE A 118 13.45 -25.72 -5.35
C ILE A 118 12.68 -27.05 -5.32
N PRO A 119 11.74 -27.22 -4.37
CA PRO A 119 10.98 -28.45 -4.26
C PRO A 119 10.06 -28.73 -5.45
N SER A 120 9.69 -29.99 -5.64
CA SER A 120 8.72 -30.40 -6.66
C SER A 120 7.33 -29.77 -6.45
N GLU A 121 6.53 -29.70 -7.51
CA GLU A 121 5.14 -29.22 -7.46
C GLU A 121 4.28 -29.98 -6.44
N SER A 122 4.48 -31.30 -6.31
CA SER A 122 3.77 -32.11 -5.32
C SER A 122 4.08 -31.69 -3.88
N THR A 123 5.31 -31.25 -3.61
CA THR A 123 5.73 -30.74 -2.31
C THR A 123 5.09 -29.39 -2.02
N PHE A 124 5.04 -28.49 -3.01
CA PHE A 124 4.33 -27.21 -2.90
C PHE A 124 2.85 -27.39 -2.61
N SER A 125 2.19 -28.32 -3.31
CA SER A 125 0.77 -28.61 -3.08
C SER A 125 0.51 -29.12 -1.65
N ARG A 126 1.37 -30.02 -1.15
CA ARG A 126 1.29 -30.52 0.24
C ARG A 126 1.49 -29.40 1.26
N ALA A 127 2.52 -28.56 1.08
CA ALA A 127 2.76 -27.41 1.95
C ALA A 127 1.60 -26.40 1.91
N PHE A 128 1.01 -26.15 0.74
CA PHE A 128 -0.15 -25.28 0.62
C PHE A 128 -1.37 -25.83 1.37
N ALA A 129 -1.61 -27.13 1.29
CA ALA A 129 -2.67 -27.78 2.07
C ALA A 129 -2.41 -27.67 3.58
N GLU A 130 -1.15 -27.78 4.02
CA GLU A 130 -0.77 -27.54 5.43
C GLU A 130 -1.05 -26.09 5.84
N PHE A 131 -0.66 -25.10 5.03
CA PHE A 131 -0.87 -23.67 5.32
C PHE A 131 -2.35 -23.28 5.36
N ALA A 132 -3.16 -23.87 4.47
CA ALA A 132 -4.60 -23.67 4.47
C ALA A 132 -5.24 -24.25 5.74
N LYS A 133 -4.84 -25.46 6.15
CA LYS A 133 -5.30 -26.09 7.40
C LYS A 133 -4.87 -25.30 8.63
N SER A 134 -3.65 -24.78 8.65
CA SER A 134 -3.15 -23.96 9.75
C SER A 134 -3.67 -22.53 9.75
N GLN A 135 -4.46 -22.15 8.73
CA GLN A 135 -4.98 -20.80 8.50
C GLN A 135 -3.86 -19.74 8.53
N LEU A 136 -2.71 -20.05 7.91
CA LEU A 136 -1.53 -19.18 7.92
C LEU A 136 -1.85 -17.76 7.41
N PRO A 137 -2.53 -17.56 6.26
CA PRO A 137 -2.85 -16.22 5.78
C PRO A 137 -3.73 -15.43 6.74
N GLN A 138 -4.72 -16.08 7.37
CA GLN A 138 -5.61 -15.43 8.33
C GLN A 138 -4.85 -14.96 9.57
N LYS A 139 -3.95 -15.80 10.10
CA LYS A 139 -3.13 -15.46 11.27
C LYS A 139 -2.17 -14.30 10.98
N VAL A 140 -1.50 -14.34 9.83
CA VAL A 140 -0.61 -13.25 9.39
C VAL A 140 -1.41 -11.96 9.23
N HIS A 141 -2.58 -12.03 8.59
CA HIS A 141 -3.44 -10.87 8.41
C HIS A 141 -3.94 -10.28 9.74
N GLU A 142 -4.37 -11.14 10.66
CA GLU A 142 -4.79 -10.74 12.01
C GLU A 142 -3.64 -10.05 12.76
N ALA A 143 -2.43 -10.63 12.73
CA ALA A 143 -1.26 -10.05 13.35
C ALA A 143 -0.89 -8.69 12.73
N LEU A 144 -1.00 -8.56 11.41
CA LEU A 144 -0.76 -7.30 10.71
C LEU A 144 -1.77 -6.21 11.08
N ILE A 145 -3.07 -6.56 11.16
CA ILE A 145 -4.11 -5.63 11.59
C ILE A 145 -3.83 -5.16 13.02
N LYS A 146 -3.56 -6.09 13.94
CA LYS A 146 -3.22 -5.76 15.33
C LYS A 146 -2.00 -4.82 15.38
N LYS A 147 -0.91 -5.17 14.70
CA LYS A 147 0.32 -4.34 14.67
C LYS A 147 0.08 -2.93 14.11
N THR A 148 -0.81 -2.79 13.13
CA THR A 148 -1.04 -1.51 12.43
C THR A 148 -2.09 -0.65 13.13
N TYR A 149 -3.19 -1.25 13.60
CA TYR A 149 -4.40 -0.55 14.02
C TYR A 149 -4.72 -0.70 15.52
N GLU A 150 -3.89 -1.37 16.33
CA GLU A 150 -4.16 -1.54 17.78
C GLU A 150 -4.47 -0.22 18.51
N ARG A 151 -3.82 0.89 18.12
CA ARG A 151 -3.99 2.21 18.75
C ARG A 151 -4.83 3.18 17.92
N GLN A 152 -5.40 2.72 16.81
CA GLN A 152 -6.14 3.56 15.88
C GLN A 152 -7.62 3.18 15.86
N ILE A 153 -8.48 4.16 16.12
CA ILE A 153 -9.92 3.98 15.95
C ILE A 153 -10.22 4.07 14.45
N VAL A 154 -10.54 2.93 13.84
CA VAL A 154 -10.96 2.89 12.44
C VAL A 154 -12.45 3.21 12.38
N GLY A 155 -12.78 4.45 11.97
CA GLY A 155 -14.14 4.83 11.65
C GLY A 155 -14.60 4.19 10.34
N HIS A 156 -15.65 3.39 10.38
CA HIS A 156 -16.30 2.92 9.15
C HIS A 156 -16.98 4.11 8.48
N ILE A 157 -16.50 4.51 7.30
CA ILE A 157 -17.24 5.41 6.42
C ILE A 157 -18.17 4.53 5.58
N SER A 158 -19.29 4.12 6.18
CA SER A 158 -20.37 3.45 5.44
C SER A 158 -21.09 4.48 4.58
N LYS A 159 -20.55 4.71 3.38
CA LYS A 159 -21.28 5.39 2.30
C LYS A 159 -22.08 4.33 1.57
N ASP A 160 -23.30 4.10 2.01
CA ASP A 160 -24.22 3.24 1.27
C ASP A 160 -24.46 3.85 -0.10
N ALA A 161 -24.22 3.07 -1.16
CA ALA A 161 -24.57 3.41 -2.53
C ALA A 161 -26.08 3.19 -2.76
N THR A 162 -26.91 3.52 -1.78
CA THR A 162 -28.35 3.62 -2.02
C THR A 162 -28.54 4.70 -3.08
N GLU A 163 -29.26 4.36 -4.14
CA GLU A 163 -29.72 5.29 -5.16
C GLU A 163 -30.61 6.34 -4.47
N ILE A 164 -29.98 7.42 -4.01
CA ILE A 164 -30.68 8.59 -3.51
C ILE A 164 -31.19 9.29 -4.77
N GLU A 165 -32.50 9.32 -4.98
CA GLU A 165 -33.10 10.16 -6.02
C GLU A 165 -32.52 11.56 -5.91
N SER A 166 -31.87 12.00 -6.99
CA SER A 166 -31.17 13.28 -7.04
C SER A 166 -32.03 14.41 -6.50
N ARG A 167 -31.41 15.30 -5.72
CA ARG A 167 -31.95 16.55 -5.19
C ARG A 167 -33.01 17.16 -6.13
N GLU A 168 -34.23 17.29 -5.63
CA GLU A 168 -35.28 18.08 -6.28
C GLU A 168 -34.70 19.48 -6.54
N LYS A 169 -34.68 19.91 -7.81
CA LYS A 169 -34.18 21.23 -8.17
C LYS A 169 -34.98 22.26 -7.36
N PRO A 170 -34.34 23.21 -6.66
CA PRO A 170 -35.07 24.21 -5.90
C PRO A 170 -36.02 24.95 -6.82
N VAL A 171 -37.33 24.78 -6.61
CA VAL A 171 -38.35 25.51 -7.35
C VAL A 171 -38.13 26.99 -7.04
N LYS A 172 -37.94 27.77 -8.11
CA LYS A 172 -37.75 29.21 -8.03
C LYS A 172 -38.98 29.79 -7.33
N LYS A 173 -38.83 30.32 -6.10
CA LYS A 173 -39.93 30.99 -5.40
C LYS A 173 -40.46 32.09 -6.33
N SER A 174 -41.72 31.99 -6.71
CA SER A 174 -42.41 33.07 -7.41
C SER A 174 -42.33 34.29 -6.51
N VAL A 175 -41.76 35.37 -7.02
CA VAL A 175 -41.75 36.66 -6.33
C VAL A 175 -43.20 37.11 -6.23
N SER A 176 -43.83 36.90 -5.08
CA SER A 176 -45.08 37.56 -4.74
C SER A 176 -44.82 39.06 -4.85
N HIS A 177 -45.49 39.73 -5.79
CA HIS A 177 -45.49 41.20 -5.86
C HIS A 177 -46.05 41.72 -4.54
N LEU A 178 -45.17 42.05 -3.59
CA LEU A 178 -45.56 42.81 -2.42
C LEU A 178 -45.85 44.24 -2.89
N PRO A 179 -47.00 44.83 -2.52
CA PRO A 179 -47.41 46.12 -3.02
C PRO A 179 -46.43 47.21 -2.58
N ASN A 180 -46.19 48.13 -3.51
CA ASN A 180 -45.27 49.26 -3.45
C ASN A 180 -45.48 50.09 -2.17
N ARG A 181 -44.66 49.89 -1.14
CA ARG A 181 -44.59 50.82 0.00
C ARG A 181 -43.63 51.94 -0.38
N SER A 182 -44.20 53.11 -0.61
CA SER A 182 -43.50 54.37 -0.81
C SER A 182 -42.45 54.59 0.29
N ILE A 183 -41.17 54.64 -0.07
CA ILE A 183 -40.10 55.08 0.82
C ILE A 183 -40.26 56.60 0.98
N SER A 184 -40.63 57.04 2.18
CA SER A 184 -40.62 58.45 2.55
C SER A 184 -39.18 58.97 2.48
N LYS A 185 -38.99 60.08 1.77
CA LYS A 185 -37.77 60.88 1.79
C LYS A 185 -37.45 61.22 3.26
N ASN A 186 -36.28 60.80 3.74
CA ASN A 186 -35.42 61.41 4.76
C ASN A 186 -34.57 60.32 5.45
N GLY A 187 -33.33 60.17 5.02
CA GLY A 187 -32.38 59.23 5.61
C GLY A 187 -31.30 58.76 4.64
N CYS A 188 -30.44 59.69 4.22
CA CYS A 188 -29.28 59.45 3.37
C CYS A 188 -28.28 58.49 4.04
N TRP A 189 -27.91 57.41 3.34
CA TRP A 189 -26.58 56.80 3.44
C TRP A 189 -26.12 56.43 2.03
N LEU A 190 -25.50 57.41 1.37
CA LEU A 190 -24.73 57.20 0.15
C LEU A 190 -23.48 56.39 0.51
N ILE A 191 -23.43 55.13 0.11
CA ILE A 191 -22.18 54.42 -0.16
C ILE A 191 -22.22 54.06 -1.65
N ASN A 192 -21.88 55.04 -2.48
CA ASN A 192 -21.55 54.85 -3.88
C ASN A 192 -20.07 54.43 -3.94
N VAL A 193 -19.79 53.14 -4.11
CA VAL A 193 -18.45 52.67 -4.51
C VAL A 193 -18.51 52.33 -6.00
N PRO A 194 -17.72 52.99 -6.87
CA PRO A 194 -17.77 52.77 -8.32
C PRO A 194 -17.32 51.37 -8.75
N TYR A 195 -17.97 50.85 -9.79
CA TYR A 195 -17.83 49.51 -10.36
C TYR A 195 -16.50 49.26 -11.13
N GLU A 196 -15.54 50.19 -11.11
CA GLU A 196 -14.30 50.09 -11.91
C GLU A 196 -13.12 49.40 -11.19
N ARG A 197 -13.30 48.96 -9.93
CA ARG A 197 -12.24 48.29 -9.15
C ARG A 197 -12.30 46.75 -9.20
N PHE A 198 -13.35 46.16 -9.77
CA PHE A 198 -13.52 44.70 -9.82
C PHE A 198 -12.88 44.04 -11.05
N GLU A 199 -12.76 44.74 -12.17
CA GLU A 199 -12.16 44.18 -13.39
C GLU A 199 -10.62 44.13 -13.35
N SER A 200 -10.01 45.05 -12.63
CA SER A 200 -8.55 45.09 -12.41
C SER A 200 -8.07 43.91 -11.54
N LEU A 201 -8.88 43.44 -10.59
CA LEU A 201 -8.55 42.29 -9.73
C LEU A 201 -8.65 40.95 -10.48
N LYS A 202 -9.60 40.80 -11.42
CA LYS A 202 -9.72 39.59 -12.23
C LYS A 202 -8.55 39.43 -13.22
N LYS A 203 -8.07 40.53 -13.83
CA LYS A 203 -6.90 40.49 -14.72
C LYS A 203 -5.59 40.20 -13.97
N ALA A 204 -5.43 40.70 -12.74
CA ALA A 204 -4.25 40.40 -11.92
C ALA A 204 -4.19 38.93 -11.48
N GLN A 205 -5.32 38.32 -11.11
CA GLN A 205 -5.35 36.89 -10.77
C GLN A 205 -5.12 35.97 -11.98
N GLN A 206 -5.51 36.37 -13.19
CA GLN A 206 -5.37 35.51 -14.37
C GLN A 206 -3.94 35.47 -14.94
N ILE A 207 -3.11 36.49 -14.67
CA ILE A 207 -1.70 36.54 -15.13
C ILE A 207 -0.78 35.74 -14.19
N ASP A 208 -1.08 35.72 -12.89
CA ASP A 208 -0.27 35.02 -11.87
C ASP A 208 -0.38 33.48 -11.99
N TRP A 209 -1.50 32.98 -12.56
CA TRP A 209 -1.71 31.55 -12.80
C TRP A 209 -0.97 30.97 -14.03
N VAL A 210 -0.45 31.81 -14.94
CA VAL A 210 0.20 31.34 -16.18
C VAL A 210 1.72 31.22 -16.05
N GLN A 211 2.34 31.94 -15.10
CA GLN A 211 3.82 32.01 -14.96
C GLN A 211 4.41 30.98 -13.96
N LYS A 212 3.59 30.09 -13.39
CA LYS A 212 4.01 29.15 -12.33
C LYS A 212 3.89 27.68 -12.72
N THR A 213 4.15 27.38 -14.00
CA THR A 213 4.35 26.01 -14.51
C THR A 213 5.82 25.85 -14.92
N PRO A 214 6.64 25.11 -14.17
CA PRO A 214 7.99 24.78 -14.64
C PRO A 214 7.91 23.70 -15.73
N ILE A 215 8.65 23.92 -16.81
CA ILE A 215 9.08 22.87 -17.76
C ILE A 215 10.14 22.03 -17.04
#